data_AF-A0A4Y3W8K2-F1
#
_entry.id   AF-A0A4Y3W8K2-F1
#
_cell.length_a   1.000
_cell.length_b   1.000
_cell.length_c   1.000
_cell.angle_alpha   90.00
_cell.angle_beta   90.00
_cell.angle_gamma   90.00
#
_symmetry.space_group_name_H-M   'P 1'
#
loop_
_entity.id
_entity.type
_entity.pdbx_description
1 polymer ?
#
loop_
_entity_poly.entity_id
_entity_poly.type
_entity_poly.pdbx_seq_one_letter_code
_entity_poly.pdbx_strand_id
1 'polypeptide(L)'
;MLAQVLIAEADAFVAMWKDVKLADGRDRIVRHGHGPHRAIQTGVGPVEVRRAKVRDRGDVEAEEKIRFSSAILPKWARRTKSLDALLPVLYLRGVSTGDFQEALAALLGKDAPNLSPAVISRLTAEWQADYDAWQKRDLSARRYVYVWADGVYLQARMEDNAECMLVLIGATPEGKKELVGFQTGVRESAQSWRELLIDIKQRGARDRA
;
A
#
# COMPACT_ATOMS: atom_id res chain seq x y z
N MET A 1 -4.05 27.83 1.02
CA MET A 1 -3.94 26.69 1.95
C MET A 1 -2.85 25.70 1.54
N LEU A 2 -3.00 24.80 0.55
CA LEU A 2 -1.98 23.77 0.25
C LEU A 2 -0.59 24.31 -0.12
N ALA A 3 -0.51 25.32 -0.99
CA ALA A 3 0.76 25.92 -1.38
C ALA A 3 1.54 26.53 -0.19
N GLN A 4 0.82 27.13 0.77
CA GLN A 4 1.43 27.67 1.99
C GLN A 4 2.00 26.56 2.87
N VAL A 5 1.30 25.43 3.00
CA VAL A 5 1.81 24.30 3.79
C VAL A 5 3.04 23.68 3.13
N LEU A 6 3.07 23.56 1.80
CA LEU A 6 4.26 23.08 1.08
C LEU A 6 5.47 24.01 1.23
N ILE A 7 5.22 25.33 1.30
CA ILE A 7 6.26 26.30 1.59
C ILE A 7 6.74 26.14 3.03
N ALA A 8 5.82 26.09 4.00
CA ALA A 8 6.14 25.93 5.41
C ALA A 8 6.93 24.65 5.72
N GLU A 9 6.59 23.52 5.08
CA GLU A 9 7.32 22.25 5.23
C GLU A 9 8.79 22.39 4.81
N ALA A 10 9.05 23.04 3.67
CA ALA A 10 10.42 23.25 3.20
C ALA A 10 11.15 24.34 4.01
N ASP A 11 10.44 25.31 4.60
CA ASP A 11 11.05 26.29 5.50
C ASP A 11 11.44 25.65 6.84
N ALA A 12 10.58 24.78 7.38
CA ALA A 12 10.90 23.97 8.55
C ALA A 12 12.13 23.08 8.29
N PHE A 13 12.22 22.48 7.10
CA PHE A 13 13.41 21.71 6.72
C PHE A 13 14.68 22.56 6.68
N VAL A 14 14.64 23.76 6.07
CA VAL A 14 15.80 24.66 6.06
C VAL A 14 16.17 25.10 7.48
N ALA A 15 15.19 25.42 8.32
CA ALA A 15 15.40 25.82 9.71
C ALA A 15 16.07 24.72 10.54
N MET A 16 15.73 23.45 10.30
CA MET A 16 16.36 22.29 10.96
C MET A 16 17.87 22.20 10.71
N TRP A 17 18.37 22.79 9.61
CA TRP A 17 19.79 22.76 9.22
C TRP A 17 20.47 24.13 9.35
N LYS A 18 19.88 25.08 10.10
CA LYS A 18 20.36 26.47 10.18
C LYS A 18 21.79 26.60 10.72
N ASP A 19 22.20 25.70 11.60
CA ASP A 19 23.54 25.71 12.21
C ASP A 19 24.60 25.09 11.31
N VAL A 20 24.21 24.44 10.21
CA VAL A 20 25.14 23.89 9.23
C VAL A 20 25.50 24.99 8.22
N LYS A 21 26.71 25.53 8.36
CA LYS A 21 27.25 26.59 7.52
C LYS A 21 28.28 26.06 6.53
N LEU A 22 28.50 26.85 5.47
CA LEU A 22 29.68 26.73 4.62
C LEU A 22 30.91 27.34 5.32
N ALA A 23 32.11 27.08 4.80
CA ALA A 23 33.35 27.65 5.33
C ALA A 23 33.37 29.19 5.35
N ASP A 24 32.58 29.83 4.48
CA ASP A 24 32.42 31.29 4.40
C ASP A 24 31.30 31.85 5.31
N GLY A 25 30.72 31.02 6.18
CA GLY A 25 29.68 31.42 7.13
C GLY A 25 28.26 31.51 6.54
N ARG A 26 28.06 31.30 5.23
CA ARG A 26 26.73 31.27 4.63
C ARG A 26 26.00 29.96 4.95
N ASP A 27 24.67 29.97 4.92
CA ASP A 27 23.85 28.76 5.14
C ASP A 27 24.18 27.65 4.13
N ARG A 28 24.46 26.43 4.57
CA ARG A 28 24.68 25.33 3.63
C ARG A 28 23.40 24.94 2.91
N ILE A 29 22.28 24.91 3.63
CA ILE A 29 20.98 24.48 3.13
C ILE A 29 20.09 25.70 2.87
N VAL A 30 19.62 25.88 1.62
CA VAL A 30 18.83 27.06 1.22
C VAL A 30 17.62 26.70 0.38
N ARG A 31 16.61 27.58 0.39
CA ARG A 31 15.52 27.56 -0.60
C ARG A 31 16.11 27.71 -2.01
N HIS A 32 15.56 26.96 -2.96
CA HIS A 32 15.99 26.95 -4.35
C HIS A 32 14.80 27.03 -5.32
N GLY A 33 13.88 27.93 -5.00
CA GLY A 33 12.66 28.17 -5.77
C GLY A 33 11.71 26.97 -5.77
N HIS A 34 11.02 26.78 -6.89
CA HIS A 34 10.01 25.75 -7.06
C HIS A 34 10.26 24.92 -8.32
N GLY A 35 9.76 23.68 -8.32
CA GLY A 35 9.65 22.89 -9.54
C GLY A 35 8.59 23.42 -10.51
N PRO A 36 8.42 22.74 -11.66
CA PRO A 36 7.35 23.04 -12.59
C PRO A 36 5.98 22.85 -11.93
N HIS A 37 4.98 23.52 -12.50
CA HIS A 37 3.58 23.27 -12.19
C HIS A 37 3.21 21.84 -12.57
N ARG A 38 2.39 21.21 -11.72
CA ARG A 38 1.75 19.93 -12.05
C ARG A 38 0.40 19.85 -11.34
N ALA A 39 -0.58 19.27 -12.02
CA ALA A 39 -1.83 18.86 -11.42
C ALA A 39 -1.63 17.62 -10.55
N ILE A 40 -2.26 17.62 -9.37
CA ILE A 40 -2.47 16.43 -8.53
C ILE A 40 -3.96 16.17 -8.48
N GLN A 41 -4.38 14.95 -8.84
CA GLN A 41 -5.78 14.55 -8.72
C GLN A 41 -6.17 14.42 -7.24
N THR A 42 -7.22 15.13 -6.85
CA THR A 42 -7.82 15.07 -5.52
C THR A 42 -9.30 14.68 -5.62
N GLY A 43 -9.95 14.46 -4.47
CA GLY A 43 -11.39 14.15 -4.42
C GLY A 43 -12.29 15.29 -4.91
N VAL A 44 -11.78 16.53 -4.99
CA VAL A 44 -12.52 17.70 -5.50
C VAL A 44 -12.08 18.09 -6.93
N GLY A 45 -11.27 17.26 -7.58
CA GLY A 45 -10.69 17.52 -8.90
C GLY A 45 -9.18 17.77 -8.87
N PRO A 46 -8.59 18.13 -10.03
CA PRO A 46 -7.17 18.43 -10.15
C PRO A 46 -6.80 19.71 -9.40
N VAL A 47 -5.75 19.66 -8.58
CA VAL A 47 -5.19 20.83 -7.89
C VAL A 47 -3.78 21.09 -8.42
N GLU A 48 -3.57 22.28 -8.97
CA GLU A 48 -2.27 22.75 -9.42
C GLU A 48 -1.33 23.01 -8.23
N VAL A 49 -0.17 22.38 -8.26
CA VAL A 49 0.84 22.52 -7.20
C VAL A 49 2.23 22.76 -7.78
N ARG A 50 3.05 23.44 -6.97
CA ARG A 50 4.48 23.58 -7.22
C ARG A 50 5.25 23.02 -6.04
N ARG A 51 6.14 22.07 -6.29
CA ARG A 51 7.01 21.52 -5.25
C ARG A 51 8.06 22.55 -4.85
N ALA A 52 8.19 22.84 -3.56
CA ALA A 52 9.31 23.61 -3.03
C ALA A 52 10.63 22.85 -3.21
N LYS A 53 11.67 23.56 -3.63
CA LYS A 53 13.02 22.99 -3.78
C LYS A 53 13.92 23.56 -2.69
N VAL A 54 14.73 22.67 -2.13
CA VAL A 54 15.83 23.01 -1.23
C VAL A 54 17.11 22.51 -1.89
N ARG A 55 18.19 23.27 -1.75
CA ARG A 55 19.51 22.93 -2.28
C ARG A 55 20.51 22.87 -1.12
N ASP A 56 21.27 21.78 -1.10
CA ASP A 56 22.53 21.68 -0.36
C ASP A 56 23.64 22.31 -1.22
N ARG A 57 24.30 23.34 -0.67
CA ARG A 57 25.43 24.05 -1.28
C ARG A 57 26.79 23.49 -0.87
N GLY A 58 26.82 22.48 -0.01
CA GLY A 58 28.06 21.82 0.40
C GLY A 58 28.78 21.19 -0.78
N ASP A 59 30.09 21.35 -0.80
CA ASP A 59 30.98 20.67 -1.72
C ASP A 59 31.36 19.31 -1.10
N VAL A 60 30.44 18.37 -1.23
CA VAL A 60 30.54 16.99 -0.72
C VAL A 60 30.03 16.03 -1.78
N GLU A 61 30.39 14.76 -1.62
CA GLU A 61 29.92 13.67 -2.48
C GLU A 61 28.39 13.56 -2.50
N ALA A 62 27.85 12.99 -3.58
CA ALA A 62 26.41 13.02 -3.86
C ALA A 62 25.55 12.28 -2.81
N GLU A 63 26.14 11.28 -2.15
CA GLU A 63 25.58 10.44 -1.10
C GLU A 63 25.48 11.20 0.23
N GLU A 64 26.38 12.14 0.47
CA GLU A 64 26.44 12.95 1.71
C GLU A 64 25.57 14.22 1.62
N LYS A 65 25.01 14.52 0.44
CA LYS A 65 24.14 15.68 0.27
C LYS A 65 22.84 15.52 1.06
N ILE A 66 22.51 16.57 1.80
CA ILE A 66 21.26 16.67 2.55
C ILE A 66 20.12 16.94 1.55
N ARG A 67 19.21 15.97 1.38
CA ARG A 67 18.12 16.04 0.39
C ARG A 67 16.78 16.27 1.05
N PHE A 68 16.11 17.35 0.63
CA PHE A 68 14.71 17.55 0.96
C PHE A 68 13.80 16.65 0.12
N SER A 69 12.94 15.89 0.78
CA SER A 69 11.77 15.23 0.20
C SER A 69 10.53 15.66 0.98
N SER A 70 9.51 16.12 0.26
CA SER A 70 8.25 16.54 0.87
C SER A 70 7.46 15.30 1.27
N ALA A 71 6.99 15.26 2.52
CA ALA A 71 6.08 14.25 3.01
C ALA A 71 4.65 14.52 2.52
N ILE A 72 4.30 15.80 2.34
CA ILE A 72 2.98 16.23 1.87
C ILE A 72 2.83 15.97 0.36
N LEU A 73 3.85 16.29 -0.43
CA LEU A 73 3.86 16.14 -1.89
C LEU A 73 5.08 15.32 -2.33
N PRO A 74 4.99 13.98 -2.25
CA PRO A 74 6.05 13.09 -2.70
C PRO A 74 6.45 13.34 -4.16
N LYS A 75 7.71 12.98 -4.48
CA LYS A 75 8.18 13.02 -5.87
C LYS A 75 7.27 12.12 -6.72
N TRP A 76 6.95 12.59 -7.93
CA TRP A 76 6.13 11.86 -8.90
C TRP A 76 4.68 11.55 -8.49
N ALA A 77 4.22 11.99 -7.31
CA ALA A 77 2.80 11.91 -6.97
C ALA A 77 1.96 12.55 -8.10
N ARG A 78 0.94 11.82 -8.55
CA ARG A 78 -0.05 12.26 -9.54
C ARG A 78 -1.45 12.40 -8.95
N ARG A 79 -1.67 11.79 -7.78
CA ARG A 79 -2.93 11.79 -7.04
C ARG A 79 -2.68 11.73 -5.54
N THR A 80 -3.74 12.00 -4.78
CA THR A 80 -3.73 11.93 -3.31
C THR A 80 -3.83 10.49 -2.80
N LYS A 81 -3.28 10.23 -1.61
CA LYS A 81 -3.36 8.92 -0.94
C LYS A 81 -4.81 8.46 -0.69
N SER A 82 -5.72 9.41 -0.42
CA SER A 82 -7.13 9.11 -0.24
C SER A 82 -7.76 8.57 -1.52
N LEU A 83 -7.33 9.07 -2.70
CA LEU A 83 -7.79 8.55 -3.97
C LEU A 83 -7.18 7.17 -4.29
N ASP A 84 -5.90 6.97 -3.96
CA ASP A 84 -5.28 5.63 -4.02
C ASP A 84 -6.07 4.59 -3.22
N ALA A 85 -6.54 4.98 -2.02
CA ALA A 85 -7.29 4.10 -1.13
C ALA A 85 -8.70 3.71 -1.66
N LEU A 86 -9.26 4.45 -2.62
CA LEU A 86 -10.54 4.09 -3.24
C LEU A 86 -10.40 2.93 -4.23
N LEU A 87 -9.24 2.77 -4.86
CA LEU A 87 -9.03 1.73 -5.87
C LEU A 87 -9.26 0.32 -5.32
N PRO A 88 -8.69 -0.06 -4.16
CA PRO A 88 -9.00 -1.33 -3.53
C PRO A 88 -10.50 -1.54 -3.28
N VAL A 89 -11.17 -0.51 -2.80
CA VAL A 89 -12.58 -0.58 -2.42
C VAL A 89 -13.45 -0.85 -3.64
N LEU A 90 -13.20 -0.14 -4.75
CA LEU A 90 -13.93 -0.35 -6.00
C LEU A 90 -13.67 -1.74 -6.58
N TYR A 91 -12.44 -2.25 -6.48
CA TYR A 91 -12.10 -3.61 -6.90
C TYR A 91 -12.88 -4.66 -6.10
N LEU A 92 -12.85 -4.54 -4.78
CA LEU A 92 -13.58 -5.44 -3.87
C LEU A 92 -15.10 -5.34 -4.03
N ARG A 93 -15.62 -4.19 -4.49
CA ARG A 93 -17.04 -4.00 -4.82
C ARG A 93 -17.43 -4.56 -6.19
N GLY A 94 -16.49 -5.15 -6.93
CA GLY A 94 -16.76 -5.80 -8.20
C GLY A 94 -16.83 -4.85 -9.40
N VAL A 95 -16.23 -3.67 -9.33
CA VAL A 95 -16.03 -2.86 -10.54
C VAL A 95 -15.01 -3.59 -11.43
N SER A 96 -15.34 -3.80 -12.70
CA SER A 96 -14.39 -4.41 -13.66
C SER A 96 -13.21 -3.48 -13.88
N THR A 97 -11.98 -4.01 -14.01
CA THR A 97 -10.76 -3.21 -14.23
C THR A 97 -10.85 -2.23 -15.41
N GLY A 98 -11.62 -2.59 -16.46
CA GLY A 98 -11.90 -1.71 -17.59
C GLY A 98 -12.86 -0.56 -17.28
N ASP A 99 -13.78 -0.75 -16.34
CA ASP A 99 -14.86 0.19 -16.01
C ASP A 99 -14.47 1.17 -14.89
N PHE A 100 -13.30 0.99 -14.25
CA PHE A 100 -12.83 1.89 -13.20
C PHE A 100 -12.73 3.34 -13.66
N GLN A 101 -12.29 3.54 -14.90
CA GLN A 101 -12.14 4.88 -15.43
C GLN A 101 -13.51 5.57 -15.52
N GLU A 102 -14.55 4.85 -15.94
CA GLU A 102 -15.93 5.37 -15.99
C GLU A 102 -16.48 5.63 -14.59
N ALA A 103 -16.37 4.65 -13.68
CA ALA A 103 -16.84 4.76 -12.30
C ALA A 103 -16.18 5.93 -11.56
N LEU A 104 -14.88 6.15 -11.76
CA LEU A 104 -14.16 7.25 -11.14
C LEU A 104 -14.36 8.57 -11.87
N ALA A 105 -14.56 8.58 -13.18
CA ALA A 105 -14.92 9.79 -13.91
C ALA A 105 -16.27 10.36 -13.46
N ALA A 106 -17.23 9.50 -13.11
CA ALA A 106 -18.49 9.92 -12.51
C ALA A 106 -18.31 10.61 -11.15
N LEU A 107 -17.29 10.21 -10.37
CA LEU A 107 -17.02 10.76 -9.04
C LEU A 107 -16.07 11.97 -9.05
N LEU A 108 -15.13 12.02 -10.00
CA LEU A 108 -13.99 12.95 -10.00
C LEU A 108 -13.95 13.88 -11.21
N GLY A 109 -14.88 13.72 -12.14
CA GLY A 109 -14.92 14.42 -13.43
C GLY A 109 -14.24 13.65 -14.56
N LYS A 110 -14.59 14.00 -15.80
CA LYS A 110 -14.13 13.35 -17.04
C LYS A 110 -12.61 13.38 -17.21
N ASP A 111 -11.95 14.35 -16.60
CA ASP A 111 -10.51 14.53 -16.61
C ASP A 111 -9.87 13.90 -15.36
N ALA A 112 -10.01 12.58 -15.16
CA ALA A 112 -9.26 11.84 -14.13
C ALA A 112 -8.04 11.11 -14.74
N PRO A 113 -6.99 11.82 -15.21
CA PRO A 113 -5.99 11.31 -16.16
C PRO A 113 -4.98 10.29 -15.60
N ASN A 114 -5.23 9.64 -14.46
CA ASN A 114 -4.21 8.80 -13.80
C ASN A 114 -4.78 7.51 -13.21
N LEU A 115 -5.89 6.98 -13.73
CA LEU A 115 -6.55 5.78 -13.23
C LEU A 115 -6.76 4.79 -14.38
N SER A 116 -5.63 4.28 -14.89
CA SER A 116 -5.63 3.31 -15.98
C SER A 116 -5.72 1.87 -15.45
N PRO A 117 -6.12 0.91 -16.30
CA PRO A 117 -6.07 -0.52 -15.97
C PRO A 117 -4.68 -0.99 -15.49
N ALA A 118 -3.61 -0.36 -15.98
CA ALA A 118 -2.24 -0.65 -15.56
C ALA A 118 -1.99 -0.36 -14.06
N VAL A 119 -2.66 0.65 -13.49
CA VAL A 119 -2.58 0.94 -12.05
C VAL A 119 -3.18 -0.22 -11.25
N ILE A 120 -4.34 -0.73 -11.66
CA ILE A 120 -5.00 -1.83 -10.98
C ILE A 120 -4.19 -3.11 -11.11
N SER A 121 -3.66 -3.39 -12.30
CA SER A 121 -2.78 -4.54 -12.53
C SER A 121 -1.56 -4.52 -11.59
N ARG A 122 -0.94 -3.35 -11.38
CA ARG A 122 0.16 -3.22 -10.41
C ARG A 122 -0.31 -3.45 -8.98
N LEU A 123 -1.45 -2.88 -8.59
CA LEU A 123 -2.02 -3.08 -7.25
C LEU A 123 -2.33 -4.56 -6.98
N THR A 124 -2.93 -5.26 -7.94
CA THR A 124 -3.21 -6.70 -7.81
C THR A 124 -1.93 -7.53 -7.75
N ALA A 125 -0.87 -7.12 -8.46
CA ALA A 125 0.43 -7.79 -8.38
C ALA A 125 1.10 -7.61 -7.01
N GLU A 126 1.00 -6.41 -6.42
CA GLU A 126 1.46 -6.15 -5.05
C GLU A 126 0.69 -7.03 -4.04
N TRP A 127 -0.63 -7.14 -4.16
CA TRP A 127 -1.41 -8.03 -3.29
C TRP A 127 -1.10 -9.51 -3.50
N GLN A 128 -0.82 -9.93 -4.73
CA GLN A 128 -0.38 -11.30 -4.98
C GLN A 128 0.93 -11.60 -4.25
N ALA A 129 1.89 -10.67 -4.28
CA ALA A 129 3.13 -10.81 -3.52
C ALA A 129 2.89 -10.84 -2.00
N ASP A 130 2.03 -9.97 -1.48
CA ASP A 130 1.65 -9.96 -0.06
C ASP A 130 0.97 -11.28 0.34
N TYR A 131 0.09 -11.80 -0.51
CA TYR A 131 -0.58 -13.08 -0.32
C TYR A 131 0.41 -14.25 -0.32
N ASP A 132 1.33 -14.29 -1.28
CA ASP A 132 2.36 -15.33 -1.37
C ASP A 132 3.28 -15.32 -0.14
N ALA A 133 3.64 -14.13 0.34
CA ALA A 133 4.42 -13.95 1.57
C ALA A 133 3.62 -14.40 2.80
N TRP A 134 2.34 -14.04 2.88
CA TRP A 134 1.44 -14.42 3.97
C TRP A 134 1.21 -15.93 4.01
N GLN A 135 1.07 -16.58 2.86
CA GLN A 135 0.96 -18.03 2.73
C GLN A 135 2.22 -18.73 3.24
N LYS A 136 3.41 -18.18 3.01
CA LYS A 136 4.69 -18.79 3.43
C LYS A 136 5.19 -18.35 4.81
N ARG A 137 4.44 -17.51 5.52
CA ARG A 137 4.90 -16.91 6.78
C ARG A 137 5.19 -17.95 7.86
N ASP A 138 6.17 -17.65 8.70
CA ASP A 138 6.46 -18.47 9.88
C ASP A 138 5.35 -18.34 10.93
N LEU A 139 4.85 -19.49 11.39
CA LEU A 139 3.83 -19.62 12.43
C LEU A 139 4.44 -20.10 13.77
N SER A 140 5.74 -20.36 13.83
CA SER A 140 6.42 -20.91 15.01
C SER A 140 6.35 -20.02 16.26
N ALA A 141 6.28 -18.69 16.06
CA ALA A 141 6.14 -17.71 17.14
C ALA A 141 4.71 -17.63 17.69
N ARG A 142 3.72 -18.26 17.04
CA ARG A 142 2.32 -18.26 17.46
C ARG A 142 1.99 -19.55 18.18
N ARG A 143 1.27 -19.43 19.30
CA ARG A 143 0.63 -20.57 19.96
C ARG A 143 -0.87 -20.46 19.73
N TYR A 144 -1.49 -21.52 19.23
CA TYR A 144 -2.95 -21.59 19.13
C TYR A 144 -3.50 -22.48 20.23
N VAL A 145 -4.51 -21.98 20.96
CA VAL A 145 -5.21 -22.76 21.99
C VAL A 145 -6.43 -23.48 21.42
N TYR A 146 -7.01 -22.94 20.34
CA TYR A 146 -8.07 -23.56 19.55
C TYR A 146 -7.82 -23.25 18.08
N VAL A 147 -8.21 -24.18 17.21
CA VAL A 147 -8.27 -23.99 15.76
C VAL A 147 -9.64 -24.44 15.28
N TRP A 148 -10.32 -23.60 14.52
CA TRP A 148 -11.55 -23.93 13.80
C TRP A 148 -11.23 -24.17 12.34
N ALA A 149 -11.82 -25.22 11.78
CA ALA A 149 -11.72 -25.60 10.38
C ALA A 149 -13.12 -25.50 9.76
N ASP A 150 -13.26 -24.76 8.66
CA ASP A 150 -14.53 -24.59 7.96
C ASP A 150 -14.36 -24.55 6.44
N GLY A 151 -15.40 -24.93 5.70
CA GLY A 151 -15.48 -24.86 4.24
C GLY A 151 -16.42 -23.74 3.81
N VAL A 152 -15.86 -22.68 3.23
CA VAL A 152 -16.64 -21.52 2.75
C VAL A 152 -16.81 -21.60 1.25
N TYR A 153 -18.04 -21.79 0.79
CA TYR A 153 -18.35 -21.77 -0.64
C TYR A 153 -18.40 -20.35 -1.18
N LEU A 154 -17.54 -20.06 -2.15
CA LEU A 154 -17.44 -18.75 -2.78
C LEU A 154 -17.64 -18.90 -4.30
N GLN A 155 -18.64 -18.18 -4.82
CA GLN A 155 -18.81 -18.03 -6.27
C GLN A 155 -17.95 -16.85 -6.73
N ALA A 156 -16.81 -17.13 -7.36
CA ALA A 156 -16.04 -16.11 -8.04
C ALA A 156 -16.82 -15.59 -9.26
N ARG A 157 -16.63 -14.32 -9.58
CA ARG A 157 -17.29 -13.70 -10.74
C ARG A 157 -16.73 -14.30 -12.02
N MET A 158 -17.61 -14.60 -12.99
CA MET A 158 -17.28 -15.23 -14.28
C MET A 158 -16.85 -16.71 -14.20
N GLU A 159 -16.80 -17.31 -13.01
CA GLU A 159 -16.63 -18.76 -12.88
C GLU A 159 -17.99 -19.45 -12.96
N ASP A 160 -18.03 -20.63 -13.58
CA ASP A 160 -19.27 -21.39 -13.76
C ASP A 160 -19.74 -22.07 -12.46
N ASN A 161 -18.83 -22.31 -11.51
CA ASN A 161 -19.08 -23.08 -10.30
C ASN A 161 -18.53 -22.39 -9.05
N ALA A 162 -19.20 -22.59 -7.92
CA ALA A 162 -18.71 -22.16 -6.62
C ALA A 162 -17.54 -23.05 -6.20
N GLU A 163 -16.46 -22.44 -5.75
CA GLU A 163 -15.33 -23.16 -5.17
C GLU A 163 -15.47 -23.24 -3.65
N CYS A 164 -15.01 -24.34 -3.06
CA CYS A 164 -14.97 -24.50 -1.62
C CYS A 164 -13.61 -24.02 -1.09
N MET A 165 -13.61 -22.93 -0.34
CA MET A 165 -12.42 -22.44 0.34
C MET A 165 -12.32 -23.07 1.73
N LEU A 166 -11.28 -23.88 1.95
CA LEU A 166 -11.00 -24.46 3.26
C LEU A 166 -10.27 -23.41 4.10
N VAL A 167 -10.81 -23.09 5.27
CA VAL A 167 -10.35 -21.99 6.12
C VAL A 167 -9.98 -22.51 7.50
N LEU A 168 -8.83 -22.09 8.02
CA LEU A 168 -8.40 -22.35 9.39
C LEU A 168 -8.25 -21.06 10.17
N ILE A 169 -9.00 -20.93 11.26
CA ILE A 169 -8.95 -19.80 12.19
C ILE A 169 -8.39 -20.29 13.52
N GLY A 170 -7.34 -19.64 14.01
CA GLY A 170 -6.70 -19.96 15.28
C GLY A 170 -7.04 -18.91 16.34
N ALA A 171 -7.22 -19.33 17.58
CA ALA A 171 -7.25 -18.43 18.74
C ALA A 171 -5.92 -18.47 19.49
N THR A 172 -5.33 -17.31 19.75
CA THR A 172 -4.14 -17.18 20.62
C THR A 172 -4.53 -17.33 22.10
N PRO A 173 -3.57 -17.53 23.03
CA PRO A 173 -3.86 -17.61 24.47
C PRO A 173 -4.54 -16.35 25.03
N GLU A 174 -4.31 -15.21 24.38
CA GLU A 174 -4.93 -13.92 24.72
C GLU A 174 -6.36 -13.79 24.17
N GLY A 175 -6.89 -14.83 23.51
CA GLY A 175 -8.24 -14.85 22.94
C GLY A 175 -8.37 -14.16 21.58
N LYS A 176 -7.25 -13.75 20.96
CA LYS A 176 -7.28 -13.12 19.64
C LYS A 176 -7.48 -14.19 18.55
N LYS A 177 -8.52 -14.02 17.73
CA LYS A 177 -8.73 -14.86 16.53
C LYS A 177 -7.89 -14.34 15.36
N GLU A 178 -7.23 -15.24 14.66
CA GLU A 178 -6.48 -14.92 13.45
C GLU A 178 -6.62 -16.03 12.40
N LEU A 179 -6.63 -15.62 11.12
CA LEU A 179 -6.63 -16.56 10.00
C LEU A 179 -5.26 -17.24 9.91
N VAL A 180 -5.20 -18.55 10.13
CA VAL A 180 -3.95 -19.33 10.14
C VAL A 180 -3.54 -19.68 8.72
N GLY A 181 -4.50 -20.17 7.93
CA GLY A 181 -4.30 -20.54 6.54
C GLY A 181 -5.64 -20.76 5.86
N PHE A 182 -5.60 -20.73 4.53
CA PHE A 182 -6.71 -21.19 3.71
C PHE A 182 -6.19 -21.75 2.39
N GLN A 183 -7.01 -22.58 1.75
CA GLN A 183 -6.72 -23.16 0.44
C GLN A 183 -8.01 -23.27 -0.36
N THR A 184 -7.95 -22.96 -1.66
CA THR A 184 -9.06 -23.24 -2.58
C THR A 184 -9.08 -24.72 -2.92
N GLY A 185 -10.22 -25.37 -2.72
CA GLY A 185 -10.47 -26.74 -3.10
C GLY A 185 -11.65 -26.81 -4.06
N VAL A 186 -11.60 -27.75 -5.01
CA VAL A 186 -12.74 -28.03 -5.90
C VAL A 186 -13.94 -28.53 -5.08
N ARG A 187 -13.69 -29.21 -3.96
CA ARG A 187 -14.67 -29.73 -2.97
C ARG A 187 -14.03 -29.88 -1.60
N GLU A 188 -14.84 -30.12 -0.56
CA GLU A 188 -14.36 -30.61 0.74
C GLU A 188 -13.79 -32.03 0.60
N SER A 189 -12.50 -32.14 0.31
CA SER A 189 -11.80 -33.42 0.25
C SER A 189 -10.90 -33.59 1.48
N ALA A 190 -10.84 -34.80 2.03
CA ALA A 190 -9.93 -35.13 3.12
C ALA A 190 -8.46 -34.89 2.72
N GLN A 191 -8.14 -35.04 1.43
CA GLN A 191 -6.82 -34.77 0.88
C GLN A 191 -6.46 -33.28 0.96
N SER A 192 -7.37 -32.40 0.54
CA SER A 192 -7.16 -30.95 0.59
C SER A 192 -7.01 -30.45 2.04
N TRP A 193 -7.81 -30.98 2.97
CA TRP A 193 -7.62 -30.71 4.40
C TRP A 193 -6.26 -31.18 4.92
N ARG A 194 -5.84 -32.38 4.52
CA ARG A 194 -4.54 -32.94 4.91
C ARG A 194 -3.39 -32.06 4.40
N GLU A 195 -3.45 -31.63 3.15
CA GLU A 195 -2.44 -30.74 2.56
C GLU A 195 -2.33 -29.42 3.32
N LEU A 196 -3.46 -28.76 3.58
CA LEU A 196 -3.49 -27.51 4.34
C LEU A 196 -2.94 -27.67 5.77
N LEU A 197 -3.31 -28.74 6.47
CA LEU A 197 -2.81 -29.01 7.82
C LEU A 197 -1.31 -29.34 7.84
N ILE A 198 -0.81 -30.09 6.84
CA ILE A 198 0.62 -30.38 6.71
C ILE A 198 1.40 -29.09 6.45
N ASP A 199 0.94 -28.24 5.54
CA ASP A 199 1.56 -26.96 5.23
C ASP A 199 1.64 -26.05 6.48
N ILE A 200 0.55 -25.92 7.23
CA ILE A 200 0.53 -25.14 8.48
C ILE A 200 1.52 -25.68 9.51
N LYS A 201 1.61 -27.01 9.64
CA LYS A 201 2.59 -27.65 10.53
C LYS A 201 4.03 -27.41 10.06
N GLN A 202 4.29 -27.48 8.75
CA GLN A 202 5.61 -27.19 8.17
C GLN A 202 6.04 -25.74 8.39
N ARG A 203 5.08 -24.81 8.37
CA ARG A 203 5.28 -23.40 8.73
C ARG A 203 5.52 -23.18 10.23
N GLY A 204 5.57 -24.23 11.03
CA GLY A 204 5.98 -24.17 12.43
C GLY A 204 4.84 -24.04 13.43
N ALA A 205 3.58 -24.10 13.00
CA ALA A 205 2.46 -24.17 13.94
C ALA A 205 2.58 -25.45 14.77
N ARG A 206 2.62 -25.28 16.10
CA ARG A 206 2.79 -26.40 17.03
C ARG A 206 1.45 -26.78 17.64
N ASP A 207 1.14 -28.06 17.60
CA ASP A 207 0.17 -28.65 18.52
C ASP A 207 0.68 -28.50 19.95
N ARG A 208 -0.24 -28.35 20.91
CA ARG A 208 0.12 -28.50 22.32
C ARG A 208 0.59 -29.94 22.56
N ALA A 209 1.78 -30.07 23.14
CA ALA A 209 2.07 -31.17 24.06
C ALA A 209 1.24 -31.02 25.34
#